data_AF-A0A0W8I6F9-F1
#
_entry.id   AF-A0A0W8I6F9-F1
#
_cell.length_a   1.000
_cell.length_b   1.000
_cell.length_c   1.000
_cell.angle_alpha   90.00
_cell.angle_beta   90.00
_cell.angle_gamma   90.00
#
_symmetry.space_group_name_H-M   'P 1'
#
loop_
_entity.id
_entity.type
_entity.pdbx_description
1 polymer ?
#
loop_
_entity_poly.entity_id
_entity_poly.type
_entity_poly.pdbx_seq_one_letter_code
_entity_poly.pdbx_strand_id
1 'polypeptide(L)'
;MHGTGDYRVDSSQKSNRDDEFEYQGIPYSSYYTVRHLHPPILMMPIPKSAPDEVREGVLRASRVLFVDPGLAATALRATVERFLSSEGISATRSTGQFRSAHERIEEWRDADPNRPPVADLFFAVKWLGNAGTHEESDLTTIEVLDGARALDEAFHRLFTGPDIDAHAQTINAAKGPFRQP
;
A
#
# COMPACT_ATOMS: atom_id res chain seq x y z
N MET A 1 7.50 -21.20 -1.92
CA MET A 1 6.56 -20.21 -2.49
C MET A 1 6.04 -20.81 -3.79
N HIS A 2 4.73 -20.85 -4.01
CA HIS A 2 4.11 -21.36 -5.24
C HIS A 2 3.43 -20.19 -5.96
N GLY A 3 3.49 -20.16 -7.29
CA GLY A 3 2.90 -19.09 -8.09
C GLY A 3 2.35 -19.59 -9.40
N THR A 4 1.31 -18.91 -9.89
CA THR A 4 0.75 -19.12 -11.24
C THR A 4 0.83 -17.81 -12.02
N GLY A 5 0.90 -17.91 -13.34
CA GLY A 5 1.03 -16.76 -14.21
C GLY A 5 0.70 -17.09 -15.66
N ASP A 6 0.61 -16.04 -16.46
CA ASP A 6 0.39 -16.12 -17.90
C ASP A 6 1.69 -15.86 -18.66
N TYR A 7 1.73 -16.37 -19.88
CA TYR A 7 2.80 -16.17 -20.84
C TYR A 7 2.22 -15.60 -22.13
N ARG A 8 2.82 -14.53 -22.65
CA ARG A 8 2.48 -13.98 -23.97
C ARG A 8 3.75 -13.59 -24.73
N VAL A 9 3.69 -13.69 -26.05
CA VAL A 9 4.73 -13.20 -26.97
C VAL A 9 4.16 -12.02 -27.71
N ASP A 10 4.90 -10.92 -27.76
CA ASP A 10 4.49 -9.68 -28.44
C ASP A 10 5.69 -9.03 -29.14
N SER A 11 5.43 -8.18 -30.13
CA SER A 11 6.47 -7.41 -30.81
C SER A 11 7.23 -6.52 -29.82
N SER A 12 8.56 -6.59 -29.87
CA SER A 12 9.43 -5.82 -28.99
C SER A 12 9.62 -4.41 -29.56
N GLN A 13 9.47 -3.38 -28.72
CA GLN A 13 9.71 -1.98 -29.09
C GLN A 13 11.20 -1.63 -29.22
N LYS A 14 12.13 -2.56 -28.93
CA LYS A 14 13.56 -2.32 -29.08
C LYS A 14 13.98 -2.58 -30.53
N SER A 15 14.04 -1.50 -31.30
CA SER A 15 14.89 -1.45 -32.50
C SER A 15 16.34 -1.45 -32.02
N ASN A 16 17.09 -2.53 -32.28
CA ASN A 16 18.55 -2.46 -32.28
C ASN A 16 18.93 -1.51 -33.43
N ARG A 17 19.03 -0.21 -33.14
CA ARG A 17 19.77 0.72 -33.98
C ARG A 17 21.24 0.44 -33.70
N ASP A 18 21.80 -0.46 -34.49
CA ASP A 18 23.20 -0.55 -34.89
C ASP A 18 23.31 -1.92 -35.55
N ASP A 19 23.01 -1.98 -36.85
CA ASP A 19 23.81 -2.73 -37.82
C ASP A 19 23.22 -2.59 -39.24
N GLU A 20 24.12 -2.29 -40.15
CA GLU A 20 23.94 -2.20 -41.60
C GLU A 20 23.40 -3.51 -42.20
N PHE A 21 22.34 -3.39 -43.02
CA PHE A 21 21.98 -4.33 -44.09
C PHE A 21 21.69 -5.80 -43.73
N GLU A 22 20.79 -6.07 -42.80
CA GLU A 22 20.06 -7.35 -42.80
C GLU A 22 18.61 -7.16 -42.34
N TYR A 23 17.62 -7.60 -43.13
CA TYR A 23 16.21 -7.57 -42.73
C TYR A 23 15.97 -8.65 -41.67
N GLN A 24 16.40 -8.38 -40.44
CA GLN A 24 16.00 -9.14 -39.27
C GLN A 24 14.56 -8.71 -38.98
N GLY A 25 13.59 -9.61 -39.18
CA GLY A 25 12.15 -9.31 -39.06
C GLY A 25 11.75 -8.67 -37.73
N ILE A 26 10.46 -8.35 -37.56
CA ILE A 26 9.96 -7.68 -36.35
C ILE A 26 10.44 -8.44 -35.10
N PRO A 27 11.26 -7.84 -34.22
CA PRO A 27 11.78 -8.53 -33.05
C PRO A 27 10.62 -8.81 -32.09
N TYR A 28 10.57 -10.01 -31.49
CA TYR A 28 9.55 -10.42 -30.52
C TYR A 28 10.15 -10.58 -29.12
N SER A 29 9.37 -10.27 -28.10
CA SER A 29 9.70 -10.45 -26.69
C SER A 29 8.67 -11.33 -26.00
N SER A 30 9.17 -12.15 -25.05
CA SER A 30 8.33 -12.92 -24.14
C SER A 30 8.01 -12.11 -22.88
N TYR A 31 6.74 -12.07 -22.51
CA TYR A 31 6.24 -11.41 -21.30
C TYR A 31 5.59 -12.45 -20.39
N TYR A 32 5.92 -12.38 -19.11
CA TYR A 32 5.36 -13.21 -18.06
C TYR A 32 4.60 -12.33 -17.08
N THR A 33 3.37 -12.71 -16.75
CA THR A 33 2.53 -11.96 -15.79
C THR A 33 2.19 -12.88 -14.62
N VAL A 34 2.44 -12.42 -13.39
CA VAL A 34 2.01 -13.13 -12.19
C VAL A 34 0.50 -12.97 -12.00
N ARG A 35 -0.21 -14.06 -11.72
CA ARG A 35 -1.64 -14.07 -11.38
C ARG A 35 -1.89 -14.32 -9.91
N HIS A 36 -1.10 -15.20 -9.30
CA HIS A 36 -1.27 -15.57 -7.90
C HIS A 36 0.04 -16.04 -7.29
N LEU A 37 0.24 -15.75 -6.00
CA LEU A 37 1.39 -16.21 -5.20
C LEU A 37 0.89 -16.72 -3.84
N HIS A 38 1.42 -17.87 -3.41
CA HIS A 38 1.14 -18.47 -2.11
C HIS A 38 2.43 -18.89 -1.37
N PRO A 39 2.67 -18.40 -0.14
CA PRO A 39 1.94 -17.32 0.54
C PRO A 39 2.01 -16.00 -0.26
N PRO A 40 1.07 -15.06 -0.05
CA PRO A 40 1.10 -13.78 -0.74
C PRO A 40 2.35 -13.00 -0.38
N ILE A 41 2.91 -12.27 -1.35
CA ILE A 41 3.94 -11.28 -1.08
C ILE A 41 3.27 -10.07 -0.44
N LEU A 42 3.73 -9.68 0.74
CA LEU A 42 3.25 -8.49 1.41
C LEU A 42 3.60 -7.24 0.58
N MET A 43 2.62 -6.39 0.34
CA MET A 43 2.81 -5.13 -0.40
C MET A 43 3.56 -4.09 0.41
N MET A 44 3.53 -4.21 1.73
CA MET A 44 4.20 -3.34 2.70
C MET A 44 4.51 -4.12 3.99
N PRO A 45 5.55 -3.73 4.75
CA PRO A 45 5.77 -4.27 6.07
C PRO A 45 4.59 -3.94 7.01
N ILE A 46 4.34 -4.82 7.98
CA ILE A 46 3.31 -4.63 9.00
C ILE A 46 4.01 -4.36 10.33
N PRO A 47 3.88 -3.16 10.92
CA PRO A 47 4.48 -2.86 12.22
C PRO A 47 4.04 -3.88 13.28
N LYS A 48 4.97 -4.27 14.18
CA LYS A 48 4.66 -5.24 15.23
C LYS A 48 3.66 -4.72 16.27
N SER A 49 3.67 -3.40 16.50
CA SER A 49 2.78 -2.67 17.41
C SER A 49 1.44 -2.31 16.76
N ALA A 50 1.25 -2.57 15.46
CA ALA A 50 -0.03 -2.33 14.80
C ALA A 50 -1.10 -3.33 15.27
N PRO A 51 -2.37 -2.89 15.41
CA PRO A 51 -3.49 -3.78 15.74
C PRO A 51 -3.65 -4.95 14.76
N ASP A 52 -4.14 -6.09 15.24
CA ASP A 52 -4.32 -7.29 14.42
C ASP A 52 -5.31 -7.07 13.26
N GLU A 53 -6.30 -6.20 13.44
CA GLU A 53 -7.25 -5.84 12.38
C GLU A 53 -6.55 -5.15 11.20
N VAL A 54 -5.51 -4.36 11.47
CA VAL A 54 -4.70 -3.70 10.45
C VAL A 54 -3.86 -4.74 9.70
N ARG A 55 -3.26 -5.69 10.43
CA ARG A 55 -2.51 -6.80 9.84
C ARG A 55 -3.37 -7.59 8.86
N GLU A 56 -4.58 -7.95 9.26
CA GLU A 56 -5.51 -8.68 8.40
C GLU A 56 -5.91 -7.89 7.14
N GLY A 57 -6.04 -6.56 7.26
CA GLY A 57 -6.30 -5.69 6.12
C GLY A 57 -5.19 -5.72 5.07
N VAL A 58 -3.92 -5.57 5.50
CA VAL A 58 -2.74 -5.63 4.60
C VAL A 58 -2.61 -7.02 3.98
N LEU A 59 -2.81 -8.08 4.75
CA LEU A 59 -2.79 -9.46 4.25
C LEU A 59 -3.87 -9.69 3.19
N ARG A 60 -5.09 -9.22 3.44
CA ARG A 60 -6.20 -9.35 2.49
C ARG A 60 -5.88 -8.65 1.16
N ALA A 61 -5.38 -7.43 1.20
CA ALA A 61 -4.99 -6.70 0.01
C ALA A 61 -3.87 -7.43 -0.77
N SER A 62 -2.86 -7.91 -0.05
CA SER A 62 -1.72 -8.64 -0.64
C SER A 62 -2.12 -9.95 -1.33
N ARG A 63 -3.16 -10.64 -0.83
CA ARG A 63 -3.66 -11.90 -1.42
C ARG A 63 -4.29 -11.71 -2.80
N VAL A 64 -4.88 -10.55 -3.06
CA VAL A 64 -5.66 -10.31 -4.28
C VAL A 64 -4.98 -9.36 -5.26
N LEU A 65 -3.84 -8.77 -4.90
CA LEU A 65 -3.10 -7.77 -5.71
C LEU A 65 -2.94 -8.14 -7.20
N PHE A 66 -2.57 -9.38 -7.49
CA PHE A 66 -2.32 -9.84 -8.86
C PHE A 66 -3.56 -10.44 -9.55
N VAL A 67 -4.63 -10.67 -8.79
CA VAL A 67 -5.89 -11.24 -9.27
C VAL A 67 -6.85 -10.12 -9.65
N ASP A 68 -7.00 -9.14 -8.75
CA ASP A 68 -7.94 -8.04 -8.83
C ASP A 68 -7.35 -6.82 -8.09
N PRO A 69 -6.67 -5.92 -8.82
CA PRO A 69 -6.12 -4.69 -8.26
C PRO A 69 -7.20 -3.78 -7.63
N GLY A 70 -8.40 -3.72 -8.20
CA GLY A 70 -9.50 -2.92 -7.67
C GLY A 70 -9.95 -3.40 -6.28
N LEU A 71 -10.06 -4.72 -6.10
CA LEU A 71 -10.34 -5.33 -4.80
C LEU A 71 -9.18 -5.13 -3.82
N ALA A 72 -7.92 -5.19 -4.29
CA ALA A 72 -6.74 -4.91 -3.46
C ALA A 72 -6.75 -3.47 -2.93
N ALA A 73 -7.02 -2.48 -3.79
CA ALA A 73 -7.16 -1.08 -3.41
C ALA A 73 -8.31 -0.89 -2.40
N THR A 74 -9.45 -1.54 -2.63
CA THR A 74 -10.59 -1.51 -1.71
C THR A 74 -10.21 -2.10 -0.34
N ALA A 75 -9.43 -3.18 -0.32
CA ALA A 75 -8.92 -3.77 0.92
C ALA A 75 -7.95 -2.84 1.66
N LEU A 76 -7.08 -2.11 0.96
CA LEU A 76 -6.23 -1.07 1.57
C LEU A 76 -7.05 0.03 2.25
N ARG A 77 -8.11 0.53 1.59
CA ARG A 77 -9.04 1.49 2.19
C ARG A 77 -9.70 0.94 3.45
N ALA A 78 -10.14 -0.32 3.41
CA ALA A 78 -10.71 -0.98 4.58
C ALA A 78 -9.68 -1.13 5.73
N THR A 79 -8.38 -1.26 5.42
CA THR A 79 -7.31 -1.26 6.43
C THR A 79 -7.24 0.09 7.17
N VAL A 80 -7.33 1.21 6.44
CA VAL A 80 -7.41 2.55 7.06
C VAL A 80 -8.64 2.65 7.97
N GLU A 81 -9.80 2.20 7.51
CA GLU A 81 -11.03 2.20 8.33
C GLU A 81 -10.92 1.36 9.61
N ARG A 82 -10.19 0.24 9.56
CA ARG A 82 -9.91 -0.61 10.71
C ARG A 82 -8.98 0.07 11.70
N PHE A 83 -7.92 0.70 11.20
CA PHE A 83 -7.03 1.52 12.03
C PHE A 83 -7.80 2.65 12.73
N LEU A 84 -8.66 3.37 12.01
CA LEU A 84 -9.48 4.42 12.61
C LEU A 84 -10.42 3.87 13.69
N SER A 85 -10.97 2.66 13.49
CA SER A 85 -11.78 2.01 14.52
C SER A 85 -10.97 1.66 15.77
N SER A 86 -9.73 1.17 15.62
CA SER A 86 -8.85 0.88 16.76
C SER A 86 -8.44 2.14 17.52
N GLU A 87 -8.38 3.29 16.83
CA GLU A 87 -8.18 4.61 17.42
C GLU A 87 -9.45 5.21 18.05
N GLY A 88 -10.55 4.44 18.12
CA GLY A 88 -11.80 4.87 18.75
C GLY A 88 -12.73 5.70 17.85
N ILE A 89 -12.40 5.88 16.58
CA ILE A 89 -13.25 6.62 15.63
C ILE A 89 -14.37 5.71 15.14
N SER A 90 -15.60 5.94 15.62
CA SER A 90 -16.76 5.11 15.29
C SER A 90 -17.08 5.05 13.80
N ALA A 91 -17.44 3.86 13.31
CA ALA A 91 -17.93 3.63 11.95
C ALA A 91 -19.38 4.09 11.73
N THR A 92 -20.12 4.36 12.81
CA THR A 92 -21.51 4.83 12.75
C THR A 92 -21.69 6.10 13.56
N ARG A 93 -22.63 6.95 13.13
CA ARG A 93 -23.12 8.10 13.90
C ARG A 93 -23.96 7.61 15.08
N SER A 94 -24.25 8.49 16.03
CA SER A 94 -25.20 8.24 17.13
C SER A 94 -26.60 7.87 16.62
N THR A 95 -26.96 8.27 15.41
CA THR A 95 -28.21 7.91 14.72
C THR A 95 -28.22 6.51 14.11
N GLY A 96 -27.10 5.77 14.20
CA GLY A 96 -26.93 4.45 13.57
C GLY A 96 -26.54 4.50 12.09
N GLN A 97 -26.49 5.68 11.46
CA GLN A 97 -26.06 5.82 10.07
C GLN A 97 -24.56 5.56 9.91
N PHE A 98 -24.18 4.91 8.80
CA PHE A 98 -22.78 4.68 8.44
C PHE A 98 -22.04 6.01 8.20
N ARG A 99 -20.77 6.04 8.61
CA ARG A 99 -19.85 7.16 8.37
C ARG A 99 -18.83 6.76 7.33
N SER A 100 -18.63 7.64 6.35
CA SER A 100 -17.66 7.38 5.28
C SER A 100 -16.21 7.37 5.81
N ALA A 101 -15.31 6.68 5.13
CA ALA A 101 -13.87 6.76 5.42
C ALA A 101 -13.38 8.21 5.42
N HIS A 102 -13.90 9.06 4.54
CA HIS A 102 -13.51 10.47 4.46
C HIS A 102 -13.82 11.21 5.76
N GLU A 103 -15.07 11.15 6.24
CA GLU A 103 -15.49 11.80 7.49
C GLU A 103 -14.70 11.32 8.70
N ARG A 104 -14.34 10.03 8.72
CA ARG A 104 -13.59 9.43 9.83
C ARG A 104 -12.12 9.85 9.82
N ILE A 105 -11.51 10.01 8.63
CA ILE A 105 -10.14 10.54 8.50
C ILE A 105 -10.11 12.01 8.93
N GLU A 106 -11.10 12.82 8.55
CA GLU A 106 -11.18 14.24 8.96
C GLU A 106 -11.29 14.38 10.48
N GLU A 107 -12.18 13.63 11.13
CA GLU A 107 -12.28 13.66 12.60
C GLU A 107 -10.97 13.26 13.27
N TRP A 108 -10.34 12.18 12.79
CA TRP A 108 -9.06 11.73 13.34
C TRP A 108 -7.97 12.78 13.15
N ARG A 109 -7.91 13.40 11.96
CA ARG A 109 -6.98 14.48 11.60
C ARG A 109 -7.13 15.67 12.53
N ASP A 110 -8.35 16.13 12.75
CA ASP A 110 -8.64 17.39 13.43
C ASP A 110 -8.50 17.27 14.97
N ALA A 111 -8.41 16.04 15.49
CA ALA A 111 -8.24 15.77 16.92
C ALA A 111 -6.80 16.00 17.44
N ASP A 112 -5.78 16.09 16.58
CA ASP A 112 -4.39 16.36 17.00
C ASP A 112 -3.62 17.10 15.90
N PRO A 113 -2.93 18.22 16.22
CA PRO A 113 -2.20 19.04 15.24
C PRO A 113 -1.06 18.31 14.50
N ASN A 114 -0.58 17.16 14.99
CA ASN A 114 0.48 16.37 14.36
C ASN A 114 -0.05 15.34 13.35
N ARG A 115 -1.37 15.13 13.29
CA ARG A 115 -2.00 14.14 12.40
C ARG A 115 -2.20 14.55 10.93
N PRO A 116 -2.28 15.83 10.53
CA PRO A 116 -2.51 16.21 9.14
C PRO A 116 -1.57 15.53 8.12
N PRO A 117 -0.24 15.45 8.34
CA PRO A 117 0.65 14.79 7.39
C PRO A 117 0.36 13.29 7.20
N VAL A 118 -0.18 12.62 8.22
CA VAL A 118 -0.57 11.20 8.15
C VAL A 118 -1.97 11.05 7.54
N ALA A 119 -2.88 11.98 7.85
CA ALA A 119 -4.22 12.00 7.28
C ALA A 119 -4.19 12.17 5.75
N ASP A 120 -3.26 12.98 5.21
CA ASP A 120 -3.07 13.14 3.76
C ASP A 120 -2.73 11.80 3.08
N LEU A 121 -1.90 10.98 3.73
CA LEU A 121 -1.57 9.63 3.27
C LEU A 121 -2.80 8.72 3.30
N PHE A 122 -3.59 8.77 4.36
CA PHE A 122 -4.86 8.04 4.44
C PHE A 122 -5.87 8.48 3.36
N PHE A 123 -5.94 9.78 3.05
CA PHE A 123 -6.79 10.26 1.96
C PHE A 123 -6.33 9.75 0.60
N ALA A 124 -5.03 9.69 0.33
CA ALA A 124 -4.51 9.09 -0.90
C ALA A 124 -4.97 7.63 -1.05
N VAL A 125 -4.81 6.82 0.01
CA VAL A 125 -5.29 5.42 0.04
C VAL A 125 -6.81 5.34 -0.14
N LYS A 126 -7.57 6.27 0.47
CA LYS A 126 -9.02 6.36 0.34
C LYS A 126 -9.45 6.60 -1.11
N TRP A 127 -8.82 7.55 -1.80
CA TRP A 127 -9.16 7.86 -3.19
C TRP A 127 -8.87 6.70 -4.11
N LEU A 128 -7.73 6.03 -3.93
CA LEU A 128 -7.37 4.85 -4.68
C LEU A 128 -8.36 3.69 -4.45
N GLY A 129 -8.69 3.40 -3.18
CA GLY A 129 -9.66 2.36 -2.87
C GLY A 129 -11.09 2.68 -3.34
N ASN A 130 -11.44 3.95 -3.56
CA ASN A 130 -12.70 4.33 -4.18
C ASN A 130 -12.70 4.10 -5.70
N ALA A 131 -11.57 4.34 -6.38
CA ALA A 131 -11.43 4.00 -7.80
C ALA A 131 -11.53 2.47 -8.04
N GLY A 132 -11.13 1.67 -7.05
CA GLY A 132 -11.21 0.20 -7.10
C GLY A 132 -12.59 -0.42 -7.00
N THR A 133 -13.64 0.34 -6.64
CA THR A 133 -15.00 -0.21 -6.47
C THR A 133 -15.87 -0.18 -7.73
N HIS A 134 -15.43 0.50 -8.79
CA HIS A 134 -16.17 0.52 -10.05
C HIS A 134 -15.98 -0.79 -10.82
N GLU A 135 -17.05 -1.33 -11.41
CA GLU A 135 -16.99 -2.58 -12.20
C GLU A 135 -16.04 -2.47 -13.41
N GLU A 136 -15.82 -1.25 -13.90
CA GLU A 136 -14.88 -0.91 -14.97
C GLU A 136 -13.53 -0.40 -14.43
N SER A 137 -13.20 -0.67 -13.15
CA SER A 137 -11.93 -0.23 -12.57
C SER A 137 -10.76 -0.74 -13.41
N ASP A 138 -9.99 0.20 -13.95
CA ASP A 138 -8.80 -0.03 -14.76
C ASP A 138 -7.51 0.08 -13.93
N LEU A 139 -7.64 0.04 -12.59
CA LEU A 139 -6.50 0.12 -11.68
C LEU A 139 -5.47 -0.96 -12.00
N THR A 140 -4.25 -0.51 -12.18
CA THR A 140 -3.09 -1.36 -12.39
C THR A 140 -2.51 -1.80 -11.04
N THR A 141 -1.79 -2.92 -11.03
CA THR A 141 -1.03 -3.38 -9.86
C THR A 141 -0.06 -2.30 -9.35
N ILE A 142 0.54 -1.50 -10.24
CA ILE A 142 1.47 -0.44 -9.87
C ILE A 142 0.77 0.67 -9.09
N GLU A 143 -0.40 1.12 -9.54
CA GLU A 143 -1.17 2.15 -8.82
C GLU A 143 -1.60 1.64 -7.43
N VAL A 144 -1.96 0.36 -7.30
CA VAL A 144 -2.24 -0.25 -5.99
C VAL A 144 -1.00 -0.24 -5.08
N LEU A 145 0.18 -0.51 -5.63
CA LEU A 145 1.43 -0.47 -4.88
C LEU A 145 1.80 0.97 -4.44
N ASP A 146 1.45 1.99 -5.23
CA ASP A 146 1.60 3.39 -4.80
C ASP A 146 0.71 3.70 -3.59
N GLY A 147 -0.53 3.20 -3.58
CA GLY A 147 -1.40 3.27 -2.40
C GLY A 147 -0.83 2.52 -1.20
N ALA A 148 -0.30 1.31 -1.41
CA ALA A 148 0.34 0.54 -0.35
C ALA A 148 1.54 1.29 0.24
N ARG A 149 2.32 1.98 -0.59
CA ARG A 149 3.46 2.81 -0.17
C ARG A 149 3.01 4.02 0.66
N ALA A 150 1.91 4.67 0.29
CA ALA A 150 1.35 5.75 1.10
C ALA A 150 0.89 5.24 2.48
N LEU A 151 0.26 4.06 2.53
CA LEU A 151 -0.14 3.43 3.79
C LEU A 151 1.07 3.00 4.63
N ASP A 152 2.13 2.50 4.00
CA ASP A 152 3.39 2.14 4.64
C ASP A 152 4.01 3.33 5.34
N GLU A 153 4.14 4.46 4.64
CA GLU A 153 4.65 5.70 5.23
C GLU A 153 3.77 6.19 6.40
N ALA A 154 2.44 6.06 6.28
CA ALA A 154 1.53 6.44 7.36
C ALA A 154 1.77 5.60 8.61
N PHE A 155 1.85 4.28 8.45
CA PHE A 155 2.10 3.36 9.56
C PHE A 155 3.52 3.46 10.09
N HIS A 156 4.50 3.75 9.24
CA HIS A 156 5.85 4.03 9.68
C HIS A 156 5.84 5.20 10.67
N ARG A 157 5.23 6.33 10.31
CA ARG A 157 5.14 7.52 11.19
C ARG A 157 4.37 7.28 12.48
N LEU A 158 3.36 6.43 12.45
CA LEU A 158 2.52 6.16 13.63
C LEU A 158 3.15 5.15 14.59
N PHE A 159 3.79 4.09 14.07
CA PHE A 159 4.14 2.93 14.88
C PHE A 159 5.64 2.72 15.08
N THR A 160 6.49 3.21 14.18
CA THR A 160 7.94 2.94 14.22
C THR A 160 8.80 4.20 14.23
N GLY A 161 8.33 5.28 13.63
CA GLY A 161 9.01 6.57 13.55
C GLY A 161 9.37 7.13 14.93
N PRO A 162 8.44 7.16 15.91
CA PRO A 162 8.74 7.67 17.25
C PRO A 162 9.88 6.92 17.94
N ASP A 163 9.93 5.59 17.80
CA ASP A 163 11.01 4.77 18.37
C ASP A 163 12.36 5.04 17.68
N ILE A 164 12.35 5.20 16.35
CA ILE A 164 13.54 5.52 15.56
C ILE A 164 14.05 6.91 15.92
N ASP A 165 13.16 7.89 16.06
CA ASP A 165 13.50 9.27 16.43
C ASP A 165 14.11 9.32 17.84
N ALA A 166 13.52 8.61 18.81
CA ALA A 166 14.06 8.50 20.16
C ALA A 166 15.46 7.85 20.17
N HIS A 167 15.67 6.81 19.36
CA HIS A 167 16.97 6.19 19.20
C HIS A 167 18.00 7.14 18.57
N ALA A 168 17.61 7.87 17.52
CA ALA A 168 18.46 8.86 16.86
C ALA A 168 18.85 10.00 17.81
N GLN A 169 17.90 10.52 18.59
CA GLN A 169 18.17 11.53 19.63
C GLN A 169 19.18 11.03 20.65
N THR A 170 19.08 9.77 21.06
CA THR A 170 20.02 9.15 22.00
C THR A 170 21.43 9.10 21.42
N ILE A 171 21.59 8.68 20.16
CA ILE A 171 22.88 8.66 19.46
C ILE A 171 23.46 10.08 19.34
N ASN A 172 22.63 11.05 18.94
CA ASN A 172 23.03 12.44 18.76
C ASN A 172 23.48 13.07 20.09
N ALA A 173 22.75 12.81 21.18
CA ALA A 173 23.12 13.27 22.52
C ALA A 173 24.43 12.64 23.01
N ALA A 174 24.65 11.36 22.70
CA ALA A 174 25.88 10.64 23.02
C ALA A 174 27.07 11.02 22.11
N LYS A 175 26.83 11.72 20.99
CA LYS A 175 27.80 11.95 19.90
C LYS A 175 28.55 10.67 19.52
N GLY A 176 27.84 9.54 19.52
CA GLY A 176 28.44 8.21 19.42
C GLY A 176 27.42 7.10 19.65
N PRO A 177 27.83 5.83 19.47
CA PRO A 177 26.92 4.70 19.62
C PRO A 177 26.45 4.58 21.08
N PHE A 178 25.15 4.39 21.26
CA PHE A 178 24.59 4.02 22.55
C PHE A 178 24.89 2.53 22.81
N ARG A 179 25.79 2.24 23.73
CA ARG A 179 26.07 0.88 24.20
C ARG A 179 25.33 0.69 25.52
N GLN A 180 24.30 -0.15 25.56
CA GLN A 180 23.81 -0.63 26.85
C GLN A 180 24.92 -1.48 27.51
N PRO A 181 25.15 -1.32 28.82
CA PRO A 181 26.09 -2.17 29.56
C PRO A 181 25.61 -3.63 29.59
#